data_AF-A0A4X2LGU1-F1
#
_entry.id   AF-A0A4X2LGU1-F1
#
_cell.length_a   1.000
_cell.length_b   1.000
_cell.length_c   1.000
_cell.angle_alpha   90.00
_cell.angle_beta   90.00
_cell.angle_gamma   90.00
#
_symmetry.space_group_name_H-M   'P 1'
#
loop_
_entity.id
_entity.type
_entity.pdbx_description
1 polymer ?
#
loop_
_entity_poly.entity_id
_entity_poly.type
_entity_poly.pdbx_seq_one_letter_code
_entity_poly.pdbx_strand_id
1 'polypeptide(L)'
;MASINDLPNNILLELFSMVPARELLLHCRPVCSLWRDLIDLVSLWKLKCQREGFIPKTWGQPVSDWKIFYFLCSLQRNLIRNPCAEEGFEFWTLDVNGGDEWKVEDLPGDHGRVFPNSHVKKYFVTSY
;
A
#
# COMPACT_ATOMS: atom_id res chain seq x y z
N MET A 1 26.06 -13.25 -30.76
CA MET A 1 24.61 -12.95 -30.63
C MET A 1 24.46 -11.97 -29.49
N ALA A 2 23.69 -10.89 -29.66
CA ALA A 2 23.45 -9.94 -28.59
C ALA A 2 22.53 -10.56 -27.53
N SER A 3 22.87 -10.35 -26.27
CA SER A 3 22.13 -10.77 -25.08
C SER A 3 21.52 -9.56 -24.38
N ILE A 4 20.47 -9.79 -23.59
CA ILE A 4 19.89 -8.75 -22.72
C ILE A 4 20.96 -8.14 -21.79
N ASN A 5 21.96 -8.91 -21.39
CA ASN A 5 23.05 -8.46 -20.52
C ASN A 5 24.03 -7.51 -21.22
N ASP A 6 23.94 -7.34 -22.55
CA ASP A 6 24.74 -6.37 -23.30
C ASP A 6 24.10 -4.96 -23.28
N LEU A 7 22.89 -4.83 -22.72
CA LEU A 7 22.22 -3.54 -22.55
C LEU A 7 22.90 -2.71 -21.44
N PRO A 8 22.93 -1.37 -21.58
CA PRO A 8 23.40 -0.50 -20.52
C PRO A 8 22.61 -0.69 -19.21
N ASN A 9 23.30 -0.59 -18.07
CA ASN A 9 22.71 -0.80 -16.74
C ASN A 9 21.47 0.05 -16.48
N ASN A 10 21.42 1.30 -16.97
CA ASN A 10 20.25 2.17 -16.82
C ASN A 10 19.03 1.62 -17.57
N ILE A 11 19.23 0.96 -18.71
CA ILE A 11 18.14 0.30 -19.45
C ILE A 11 17.68 -0.95 -18.70
N LEU A 12 18.60 -1.73 -18.15
CA LEU A 12 18.25 -2.89 -17.31
C LEU A 12 17.46 -2.48 -16.06
N LEU A 13 17.84 -1.38 -15.40
CA LEU A 13 17.11 -0.82 -14.26
C LEU A 13 15.68 -0.39 -14.65
N GLU A 14 15.51 0.26 -15.80
CA GLU A 14 14.18 0.61 -16.31
C GLU A 14 13.34 -0.64 -16.60
N LEU A 15 13.93 -1.67 -17.21
CA LEU A 15 13.26 -2.95 -17.45
C LEU A 15 12.85 -3.64 -16.14
N PHE A 16 13.77 -3.74 -15.17
CA PHE A 16 13.47 -4.31 -13.86
C PHE A 16 12.42 -3.50 -13.11
N SER A 17 12.38 -2.17 -13.29
CA SER A 17 11.35 -1.34 -12.66
C SER A 17 9.92 -1.73 -13.07
N MET A 18 9.76 -2.33 -14.25
CA MET A 18 8.48 -2.82 -14.80
C MET A 18 8.08 -4.21 -14.30
N VAL A 19 9.02 -4.99 -13.74
CA VAL A 19 8.75 -6.33 -13.25
C VAL A 19 8.13 -6.25 -11.84
N PRO A 20 7.12 -7.08 -11.50
CA PRO A 20 6.58 -7.14 -10.15
C PRO A 20 7.70 -7.42 -9.12
N ALA A 21 7.71 -6.69 -8.00
CA ALA A 21 8.80 -6.75 -7.05
C ALA A 21 9.07 -8.14 -6.46
N ARG A 22 8.01 -8.95 -6.28
CA ARG A 22 8.14 -10.33 -5.82
C ARG A 22 8.89 -11.20 -6.84
N GLU A 23 8.60 -11.02 -8.12
CA GLU A 23 9.27 -11.73 -9.22
C GLU A 23 10.74 -11.31 -9.34
N LEU A 24 11.03 -10.01 -9.15
CA LEU A 24 12.41 -9.53 -9.11
C LEU A 24 13.24 -10.27 -8.05
N LEU A 25 12.72 -10.39 -6.84
CA LEU A 25 13.47 -10.98 -5.72
C LEU A 25 13.58 -12.50 -5.79
N LEU A 26 12.52 -13.18 -6.23
CA LEU A 26 12.47 -14.65 -6.23
C LEU A 26 13.07 -15.27 -7.50
N HIS A 27 12.83 -14.65 -8.66
CA HIS A 27 13.14 -15.27 -9.95
C HIS A 27 14.20 -14.51 -10.75
N CYS A 28 14.24 -13.18 -10.71
CA CYS A 28 15.24 -12.40 -11.46
C CYS A 28 16.59 -12.31 -10.73
N ARG A 29 16.57 -12.08 -9.42
CA ARG A 29 17.77 -11.96 -8.58
C ARG A 29 18.71 -13.18 -8.66
N PRO A 30 18.24 -14.44 -8.74
CA PRO A 30 19.13 -15.60 -8.89
C PRO A 30 19.61 -15.88 -10.34
N VAL A 31 19.16 -15.13 -11.37
CA VAL A 31 19.51 -15.41 -12.78
C VAL A 31 21.02 -15.33 -13.01
N CYS A 32 21.66 -14.24 -12.57
CA CYS A 32 23.10 -14.04 -12.64
C CYS A 32 23.56 -12.94 -11.68
N SER A 33 24.87 -12.79 -11.49
CA SER A 33 25.45 -11.75 -10.62
C SER A 33 25.08 -10.34 -11.05
N LEU A 34 25.11 -10.04 -12.35
CA LEU A 34 24.72 -8.72 -12.89
C LEU A 34 23.30 -8.33 -12.46
N TRP A 35 22.34 -9.26 -12.58
CA TRP A 35 20.96 -9.01 -12.21
C TRP A 35 20.80 -8.84 -10.71
N ARG A 36 21.45 -9.70 -9.92
CA ARG A 36 21.48 -9.55 -8.46
C ARG A 36 21.98 -8.18 -8.04
N ASP A 37 23.10 -7.75 -8.59
CA ASP A 37 23.76 -6.51 -8.20
C ASP A 37 22.90 -5.30 -8.59
N LEU A 38 22.27 -5.31 -9.76
CA LEU A 38 21.32 -4.27 -10.18
C LEU A 38 20.03 -4.27 -9.37
N ILE A 39 19.48 -5.45 -9.02
CA ILE A 39 18.27 -5.59 -8.20
C ILE A 39 18.52 -5.15 -6.76
N ASP A 40 19.74 -5.29 -6.27
CA ASP A 40 20.13 -4.87 -4.92
C ASP A 40 20.43 -3.35 -4.82
N LEU A 41 20.48 -2.63 -5.95
CA LEU A 41 20.66 -1.17 -5.94
C LEU A 41 19.44 -0.42 -5.41
N VAL A 42 19.70 0.57 -4.56
CA VAL A 42 18.72 1.55 -4.07
C VAL A 42 17.99 2.26 -5.22
N SER A 43 18.71 2.59 -6.30
CA SER A 43 18.15 3.33 -7.44
C SER A 43 16.98 2.60 -8.09
N LEU A 44 17.00 1.26 -8.16
CA LEU A 44 15.88 0.48 -8.71
C LEU A 44 14.61 0.67 -7.89
N TRP A 45 14.70 0.48 -6.58
CA TRP A 45 13.54 0.52 -5.69
C TRP A 45 13.00 1.95 -5.52
N LYS A 46 13.88 2.95 -5.49
CA LYS A 46 13.49 4.35 -5.53
C LYS A 46 12.75 4.69 -6.83
N LEU A 47 13.24 4.22 -7.97
CA LEU A 47 12.58 4.39 -9.28
C LEU A 47 11.19 3.74 -9.29
N LYS A 48 11.06 2.50 -8.77
CA LYS A 48 9.75 1.83 -8.63
C LYS A 48 8.78 2.62 -7.75
N CYS A 49 9.23 3.09 -6.57
CA CYS A 49 8.41 3.92 -5.69
C CYS A 49 7.93 5.22 -6.37
N GLN A 50 8.78 5.87 -7.15
CA GLN A 50 8.41 7.09 -7.89
C GLN A 50 7.39 6.80 -9.00
N ARG A 51 7.57 5.69 -9.71
CA ARG A 51 6.68 5.28 -10.81
C ARG A 51 5.28 4.93 -10.33
N GLU A 52 5.18 4.28 -9.18
CA GLU A 52 3.91 3.88 -8.57
C GLU A 52 3.27 4.97 -7.70
N GLY A 53 3.91 6.14 -7.60
CA GLY A 53 3.37 7.29 -6.87
C GLY A 53 3.49 7.20 -5.35
N PHE A 54 4.23 6.24 -4.81
CA PHE A 54 4.48 6.11 -3.36
C PHE A 54 5.31 7.26 -2.82
N ILE A 55 6.20 7.83 -3.65
CA ILE A 55 7.02 8.99 -3.29
C ILE A 55 7.08 10.01 -4.43
N PRO A 56 7.19 11.31 -4.12
CA PRO A 56 7.50 12.34 -5.12
C PRO A 56 8.95 12.24 -5.63
N LYS A 57 9.22 12.84 -6.79
CA LYS A 57 10.58 12.93 -7.35
C LYS A 57 11.57 13.64 -6.42
N THR A 58 11.07 14.56 -5.59
CA THR A 58 11.84 15.37 -4.63
C THR A 58 12.04 14.69 -3.27
N TRP A 59 11.76 13.38 -3.16
CA TRP A 59 11.93 12.66 -1.89
C TRP A 59 13.37 12.78 -1.36
N GLY A 60 13.51 13.36 -0.17
CA GLY A 60 14.78 13.62 0.50
C GLY A 60 14.95 12.97 1.88
N GLN A 61 13.94 12.24 2.36
CA GLN A 61 14.05 11.56 3.65
C GLN A 61 14.88 10.27 3.53
N PRO A 62 15.73 9.96 4.54
CA PRO A 62 16.48 8.71 4.55
C PRO A 62 15.54 7.51 4.70
N VAL A 63 15.85 6.44 3.97
CA VAL A 63 15.15 5.15 4.05
C VAL A 63 16.20 4.08 4.29
N SER A 64 16.02 3.27 5.34
CA SER A 64 16.98 2.24 5.75
C SER A 64 17.09 1.10 4.74
N ASP A 65 15.95 0.56 4.30
CA ASP A 65 15.86 -0.47 3.27
C ASP A 65 14.74 -0.12 2.28
N TRP A 66 15.14 0.21 1.06
CA TRP A 66 14.22 0.60 0.00
C TRP A 66 13.34 -0.54 -0.52
N LYS A 67 13.77 -1.80 -0.36
CA LYS A 67 12.96 -2.98 -0.72
C LYS A 67 11.81 -3.11 0.25
N ILE A 68 12.12 -3.09 1.55
CA ILE A 68 11.11 -3.16 2.61
C ILE A 68 10.14 -1.99 2.48
N PHE A 69 10.66 -0.78 2.33
CA PHE A 69 9.85 0.43 2.14
C PHE A 69 8.89 0.29 0.96
N TYR A 70 9.38 -0.16 -0.21
CA TYR A 70 8.54 -0.38 -1.37
C TYR A 70 7.39 -1.35 -1.08
N PHE A 71 7.67 -2.51 -0.45
CA PHE A 71 6.63 -3.49 -0.15
C PHE A 71 5.59 -2.94 0.82
N LEU A 72 6.03 -2.24 1.87
CA LEU A 72 5.11 -1.62 2.84
C LEU A 72 4.19 -0.58 2.17
N CYS A 73 4.73 0.28 1.30
CA CYS A 73 3.92 1.22 0.53
C CYS A 73 2.95 0.50 -0.42
N SER A 74 3.43 -0.53 -1.14
CA SER A 74 2.60 -1.28 -2.11
C SER A 74 1.43 -2.03 -1.46
N LEU A 75 1.56 -2.38 -0.18
CA LEU A 75 0.54 -3.08 0.59
C LEU A 75 -0.28 -2.14 1.47
N GLN A 76 0.02 -0.83 1.44
CA GLN A 76 -0.61 0.15 2.31
C GLN A 76 -2.09 0.32 1.95
N ARG A 77 -2.95 -0.19 2.82
CA ARG A 77 -4.41 -0.03 2.76
C ARG A 77 -5.01 -0.24 4.14
N ASN A 78 -6.25 0.20 4.33
CA ASN A 78 -6.98 -0.17 5.54
C ASN A 78 -7.22 -1.69 5.53
N LEU A 79 -6.77 -2.38 6.59
CA LEU A 79 -6.99 -3.81 6.77
C LEU A 79 -8.31 -4.11 7.49
N ILE A 80 -8.90 -3.10 8.14
CA ILE A 80 -10.22 -3.19 8.75
C ILE A 80 -11.26 -3.08 7.64
N ARG A 81 -12.12 -4.09 7.55
CA ARG A 81 -13.25 -4.08 6.63
C ARG A 81 -14.42 -3.33 7.23
N ASN A 82 -15.21 -2.70 6.38
CA ASN A 82 -16.39 -1.92 6.77
C ASN A 82 -16.14 -0.97 7.96
N PRO A 83 -15.08 -0.14 7.93
CA PRO A 83 -14.73 0.74 9.06
C PRO A 83 -15.73 1.89 9.28
N CYS A 84 -16.64 2.12 8.34
CA CYS A 84 -17.56 3.27 8.34
C CYS A 84 -19.03 2.85 8.23
N ALA A 85 -19.36 1.61 8.57
CA ALA A 85 -20.75 1.10 8.61
C ALA A 85 -21.53 1.16 7.28
N GLU A 86 -20.84 1.29 6.14
CA GLU A 86 -21.48 1.30 4.82
C GLU A 86 -22.18 -0.04 4.50
N GLU A 87 -21.64 -1.13 5.04
CA GLU A 87 -22.17 -2.50 4.91
C GLU A 87 -22.87 -2.96 6.20
N GLY A 88 -23.44 -2.04 6.99
CA GLY A 88 -24.06 -2.39 8.26
C GLY A 88 -23.04 -2.96 9.25
N PHE A 89 -23.32 -4.11 9.85
CA PHE A 89 -22.40 -4.83 10.76
C PHE A 89 -21.57 -5.91 10.07
N GLU A 90 -21.58 -6.01 8.74
CA GLU A 90 -20.74 -6.97 8.02
C GLU A 90 -19.27 -6.79 8.40
N PHE A 91 -18.56 -7.90 8.57
CA PHE A 91 -17.16 -7.98 9.02
C PHE A 91 -16.89 -7.55 10.46
N TRP A 92 -17.94 -7.23 11.24
CA TRP A 92 -17.86 -6.99 12.67
C TRP A 92 -18.53 -8.12 13.46
N THR A 93 -17.94 -8.46 14.60
CA THR A 93 -18.58 -9.31 15.61
C THR A 93 -19.03 -8.40 16.74
N LEU A 94 -20.32 -8.43 17.07
CA LEU A 94 -20.86 -7.68 18.19
C LEU A 94 -20.67 -8.50 19.46
N ASP A 95 -19.57 -8.26 20.17
CA ASP A 95 -19.24 -9.00 21.40
C ASP A 95 -20.32 -8.83 22.49
N VAL A 96 -20.90 -7.63 22.58
CA VAL A 96 -22.03 -7.30 23.46
C VAL A 96 -22.99 -6.39 22.69
N ASN A 97 -24.28 -6.75 22.69
CA ASN A 97 -25.35 -6.05 22.00
C ASN A 97 -26.54 -5.78 22.93
N GLY A 98 -26.29 -5.09 24.06
CA GLY A 98 -27.30 -4.79 25.08
C GLY A 98 -28.11 -3.53 24.81
N GLY A 99 -29.05 -3.20 25.72
CA GLY A 99 -29.94 -2.05 25.58
C GLY A 99 -30.83 -2.17 24.34
N ASP A 100 -30.95 -1.07 23.59
CA ASP A 100 -31.61 -1.00 22.27
C ASP A 100 -30.67 -1.40 21.11
N GLU A 101 -29.63 -2.17 21.41
CA GLU A 101 -28.64 -2.70 20.46
C GLU A 101 -27.75 -1.64 19.79
N TRP A 102 -26.71 -2.11 19.11
CA TRP A 102 -25.91 -1.31 18.21
C TRP A 102 -26.74 -0.86 17.01
N LYS A 103 -26.52 0.37 16.57
CA LYS A 103 -27.17 0.91 15.35
C LYS A 103 -26.15 1.53 14.41
N VAL A 104 -26.58 1.68 13.17
CA VAL A 104 -25.86 2.42 12.13
C VAL A 104 -26.67 3.66 11.80
N GLU A 105 -26.02 4.81 11.82
CA GLU A 105 -26.65 6.11 11.58
C GLU A 105 -25.85 6.90 10.54
N ASP A 106 -26.52 7.82 9.84
CA ASP A 106 -25.91 8.70 8.84
C ASP A 106 -25.32 9.96 9.50
N LEU A 107 -24.19 10.44 8.95
CA LEU A 107 -23.56 11.70 9.35
C LEU A 107 -24.23 12.90 8.63
N PRO A 108 -24.36 14.06 9.32
CA PRO A 108 -24.06 14.26 10.74
C PRO A 108 -25.19 13.69 11.62
N GLY A 109 -24.81 13.04 12.71
CA GLY A 109 -25.76 12.62 13.75
C GLY A 109 -26.37 13.79 14.52
N ASP A 110 -27.26 13.48 15.45
CA ASP A 110 -27.85 14.48 16.35
C ASP A 110 -26.74 15.18 17.17
N HIS A 111 -26.66 16.51 17.04
CA HIS A 111 -25.58 17.33 17.60
C HIS A 111 -24.15 16.95 17.13
N GLY A 112 -24.03 16.15 16.07
CA GLY A 112 -22.78 15.69 15.50
C GLY A 112 -22.06 16.75 14.66
N ARG A 113 -20.75 16.58 14.49
CA ARG A 113 -19.93 17.36 13.56
C ARG A 113 -19.64 16.56 12.30
N VAL A 114 -19.45 17.25 11.18
CA VAL A 114 -19.01 16.63 9.94
C VAL A 114 -17.61 16.06 10.11
N PHE A 115 -17.37 14.87 9.54
CA PHE A 115 -16.06 14.23 9.57
C PHE A 115 -15.10 14.88 8.54
N PRO A 116 -13.80 15.08 8.85
CA PRO A 116 -12.86 15.75 7.92
C PRO A 116 -12.69 15.06 6.57
N ASN A 117 -12.88 13.73 6.54
CA ASN A 117 -12.91 12.96 5.30
C ASN A 117 -14.36 12.85 4.80
N SER A 118 -14.64 13.48 3.65
CA SER A 118 -15.96 13.50 3.01
C SER A 118 -16.47 12.13 2.54
N HIS A 119 -15.60 11.12 2.50
CA HIS A 119 -15.99 9.74 2.20
C HIS A 119 -16.64 9.02 3.38
N VAL A 120 -16.56 9.55 4.60
CA VAL A 120 -17.20 8.97 5.79
C VAL A 120 -18.61 9.53 5.89
N LYS A 121 -19.62 8.66 5.69
CA LYS A 121 -21.04 9.06 5.68
C LYS A 121 -21.88 8.42 6.77
N LYS A 122 -21.39 7.35 7.38
CA LYS A 122 -22.11 6.60 8.42
C LYS A 122 -21.20 6.32 9.61
N TYR A 123 -21.80 5.97 10.74
CA TYR A 123 -21.11 5.57 11.95
C TYR A 123 -21.89 4.50 12.72
N PHE A 124 -21.17 3.79 13.59
CA PHE A 124 -21.74 2.87 14.57
C PHE A 124 -22.04 3.61 15.87
N VAL A 125 -23.20 3.35 16.48
CA VAL A 125 -23.61 3.91 17.77
C VAL A 125 -24.01 2.80 18.74
N THR A 126 -23.63 2.95 20.01
CA THR A 126 -23.95 2.03 21.11
C THR A 126 -25.25 2.44 21.82
N SER A 127 -25.89 1.48 22.46
CA SER A 127 -27.00 1.75 23.38
C SER A 127 -26.54 2.10 24.81
N TYR A 128 -27.51 2.31 25.72
CA TYR A 128 -27.34 2.65 27.14
C TYR A 128 -26.88 1.48 28.01
#